data_AF-A0A1H7V2H1-F1
#
_entry.id   AF-A0A1H7V2H1-F1
#
_cell.length_a   1.000
_cell.length_b   1.000
_cell.length_c   1.000
_cell.angle_alpha   90.00
_cell.angle_beta   90.00
_cell.angle_gamma   90.00
#
_symmetry.space_group_name_H-M   'P 1'
#
loop_
_entity.id
_entity.type
_entity.pdbx_description
1 polymer ?
#
loop_
_entity_poly.entity_id
_entity_poly.type
_entity_poly.pdbx_seq_one_letter_code
_entity_poly.pdbx_strand_id
1 'polypeptide(L)'
;MGHQRLGKMPAYRLLPEIIRYIVDGGIPTEAVADQITEFGREALKFALKDDVFIEALWLLIRLPQASAAKDASRALAEIGINGAKPASVSDLLFQYDSAVERVQRRIHQGNTDLGEIARRAGLSALAEGMQSNLPSLWSPGADDVRASLASLRGTEKFAALAQSFYANFVERVIHYYVCVVR
;
A
#
# COMPACT_ATOMS: atom_id res chain seq x y z
N MET A 1 -22.71 5.27 17.06
CA MET A 1 -23.24 5.71 15.75
C MET A 1 -22.49 6.97 15.30
N GLY A 2 -21.17 6.87 15.16
CA GLY A 2 -20.34 7.99 14.74
C GLY A 2 -20.17 7.91 13.24
N HIS A 3 -20.85 8.76 12.49
CA HIS A 3 -20.55 8.98 11.09
C HIS A 3 -19.20 9.70 11.06
N GLN A 4 -18.12 8.91 11.07
CA GLN A 4 -16.80 9.36 10.69
C GLN A 4 -17.01 10.02 9.33
N ARG A 5 -16.86 11.34 9.29
CA ARG A 5 -16.92 12.13 8.06
C ARG A 5 -15.64 11.84 7.28
N LEU A 6 -15.58 10.62 6.76
CA LEU A 6 -14.67 10.16 5.74
C LEU A 6 -14.76 11.16 4.58
N GLY A 7 -13.62 11.75 4.21
CA GLY A 7 -13.57 12.78 3.18
C GLY A 7 -14.17 12.27 1.87
N LYS A 8 -14.96 13.09 1.19
CA LYS A 8 -15.67 12.68 -0.04
C LYS A 8 -14.64 12.35 -1.13
N MET A 9 -14.55 11.07 -1.53
CA MET A 9 -13.66 10.69 -2.62
C MET A 9 -14.04 11.39 -3.94
N PRO A 10 -13.06 11.63 -4.83
CA PRO A 10 -13.31 12.22 -6.15
C PRO A 10 -14.37 11.45 -6.94
N ALA A 11 -15.19 12.14 -7.72
CA ALA A 11 -16.12 11.47 -8.63
C ALA A 11 -15.35 10.93 -9.85
N TYR A 12 -15.18 9.61 -9.95
CA TYR A 12 -14.51 8.97 -11.07
C TYR A 12 -15.51 8.64 -12.20
N ARG A 13 -15.16 9.02 -13.43
CA ARG A 13 -16.07 8.95 -14.60
C ARG A 13 -16.47 7.53 -15.00
N LEU A 14 -15.55 6.57 -14.91
CA LEU A 14 -15.75 5.18 -15.37
C LEU A 14 -16.33 4.24 -14.31
N LEU A 15 -16.34 4.71 -13.06
CA LEU A 15 -16.69 3.90 -11.91
C LEU A 15 -18.13 3.38 -11.91
N PRO A 16 -19.17 4.15 -12.32
CA PRO A 16 -20.53 3.61 -12.40
C PRO A 16 -20.66 2.45 -13.38
N GLU A 17 -19.91 2.48 -14.49
CA GLU A 17 -19.92 1.41 -15.49
C GLU A 17 -19.28 0.13 -14.94
N ILE A 18 -18.11 0.25 -14.30
CA ILE A 18 -17.41 -0.87 -13.65
C ILE A 18 -18.31 -1.52 -12.58
N ILE A 19 -18.95 -0.72 -11.73
CA ILE A 19 -19.85 -1.22 -10.67
C ILE A 19 -21.03 -1.98 -11.27
N ARG A 20 -21.66 -1.42 -12.32
CA ARG A 20 -22.76 -2.10 -13.02
C ARG A 20 -22.32 -3.47 -13.53
N TYR A 21 -21.16 -3.57 -14.19
CA TYR A 21 -20.65 -4.85 -14.69
C TYR A 21 -20.39 -5.87 -13.58
N ILE A 22 -19.85 -5.45 -12.45
CA ILE A 22 -19.57 -6.32 -11.29
C ILE A 22 -20.88 -6.79 -10.64
N VAL A 23 -21.85 -5.90 -10.47
CA VAL A 23 -23.14 -6.20 -9.83
C VAL A 23 -24.02 -7.09 -10.72
N ASP A 24 -23.99 -6.88 -12.04
CA ASP A 24 -24.79 -7.64 -12.99
C ASP A 24 -24.21 -9.04 -13.30
N GLY A 25 -23.07 -9.41 -12.70
CA GLY A 25 -22.49 -10.75 -12.79
C GLY A 25 -21.86 -11.09 -14.14
N GLY A 26 -21.41 -10.07 -14.89
CA GLY A 26 -20.79 -10.27 -16.20
C GLY A 26 -19.45 -11.01 -16.13
N ILE A 27 -19.15 -11.84 -17.13
CA ILE A 27 -17.81 -12.41 -17.33
C ILE A 27 -16.84 -11.26 -17.65
N PRO A 28 -15.64 -11.19 -17.03
CA PRO A 28 -14.68 -10.14 -17.33
C PRO A 28 -14.31 -10.18 -18.81
N THR A 29 -14.70 -9.13 -19.54
CA THR A 29 -14.32 -8.91 -20.94
C THR A 29 -13.11 -8.00 -21.01
N GLU A 30 -12.40 -8.02 -22.14
CA GLU A 30 -11.29 -7.10 -22.43
C GLU A 30 -11.70 -5.63 -22.18
N ALA A 31 -12.92 -5.27 -22.58
CA ALA A 31 -13.48 -3.94 -22.34
C ALA A 31 -13.58 -3.59 -20.84
N VAL A 32 -13.94 -4.53 -19.97
CA VAL A 32 -14.00 -4.30 -18.51
C VAL A 32 -12.59 -4.15 -17.94
N ALA A 33 -11.62 -4.94 -18.41
CA ALA A 33 -10.22 -4.82 -18.01
C ALA A 33 -9.63 -3.45 -18.38
N ASP A 34 -9.94 -2.95 -19.59
CA ASP A 34 -9.54 -1.62 -20.04
C ASP A 34 -10.16 -0.51 -19.19
N GLN A 35 -11.46 -0.62 -18.87
CA GLN A 35 -12.14 0.32 -18.00
C GLN A 35 -11.54 0.37 -16.59
N ILE A 36 -11.22 -0.79 -16.00
CA ILE A 36 -10.57 -0.88 -14.69
C ILE A 36 -9.18 -0.24 -14.75
N THR A 37 -8.43 -0.48 -15.83
CA THR A 37 -7.09 0.09 -16.03
C THR A 37 -7.15 1.62 -16.10
N GLU A 38 -8.07 2.17 -16.89
CA GLU A 38 -8.22 3.62 -17.02
C GLU A 38 -8.76 4.26 -15.72
N PHE A 39 -9.67 3.58 -15.03
CA PHE A 39 -10.10 3.98 -13.70
C PHE A 39 -8.94 4.04 -12.71
N GLY A 40 -8.12 2.99 -12.66
CA GLY A 40 -6.95 2.94 -11.79
C GLY A 40 -5.95 4.06 -12.11
N ARG A 41 -5.78 4.43 -13.40
CA ARG A 41 -4.96 5.57 -13.82
C ARG A 41 -5.51 6.89 -13.25
N GLU A 42 -6.81 7.12 -13.35
CA GLU A 42 -7.46 8.32 -12.80
C GLU A 42 -7.35 8.35 -11.27
N ALA A 43 -7.65 7.24 -10.59
CA ALA A 43 -7.49 7.12 -9.14
C ALA A 43 -6.06 7.46 -8.69
N LEU A 44 -5.05 7.02 -9.44
CA LEU A 44 -3.66 7.34 -9.17
C LEU A 44 -3.36 8.84 -9.31
N LYS A 45 -3.89 9.52 -10.36
CA LYS A 45 -3.70 10.97 -10.54
C LYS A 45 -4.24 11.79 -9.35
N PHE A 46 -5.36 11.36 -8.77
CA PHE A 46 -5.92 12.00 -7.58
C PHE A 46 -5.13 11.64 -6.33
N ALA A 47 -4.72 10.38 -6.19
CA ALA A 47 -3.93 9.91 -5.06
C ALA A 47 -2.54 10.59 -4.99
N LEU A 48 -1.95 10.99 -6.13
CA LEU A 48 -0.72 11.78 -6.17
C LEU A 48 -0.84 13.20 -5.57
N LYS A 49 -2.04 13.64 -5.19
CA LYS A 49 -2.25 14.88 -4.44
C LYS A 49 -2.41 14.66 -2.94
N ASP A 50 -2.40 13.39 -2.50
CA ASP A 50 -2.54 12.99 -1.11
C ASP A 50 -1.16 12.68 -0.52
N ASP A 51 -0.74 13.48 0.46
CA ASP A 51 0.56 13.33 1.11
C ASP A 51 0.72 11.96 1.79
N VAL A 52 -0.37 11.34 2.28
CA VAL A 52 -0.34 10.00 2.91
C VAL A 52 -0.09 8.93 1.85
N PHE A 53 -0.70 9.08 0.67
CA PHE A 53 -0.41 8.18 -0.47
C PHE A 53 1.04 8.29 -0.92
N ILE A 54 1.56 9.52 -1.04
CA ILE A 54 2.96 9.77 -1.41
C ILE A 54 3.89 9.11 -0.40
N GLU A 55 3.64 9.28 0.90
CA GLU A 55 4.45 8.67 1.95
C GLU A 55 4.43 7.13 1.89
N ALA A 56 3.24 6.54 1.74
CA ALA A 56 3.09 5.09 1.64
C ALA A 56 3.90 4.51 0.47
N LEU A 57 3.86 5.16 -0.70
CA LEU A 57 4.62 4.77 -1.88
C LEU A 57 6.13 5.01 -1.69
N TRP A 58 6.50 6.15 -1.11
CA TRP A 58 7.90 6.50 -0.85
C TRP A 58 8.58 5.51 0.11
N LEU A 59 7.87 5.09 1.16
CA LEU A 59 8.35 4.08 2.11
C LEU A 59 8.53 2.71 1.44
N LEU A 60 7.63 2.29 0.55
CA LEU A 60 7.79 1.04 -0.20
C LEU A 60 9.07 1.00 -1.05
N ILE A 61 9.50 2.16 -1.57
CA ILE A 61 10.74 2.29 -2.34
C ILE A 61 11.96 2.34 -1.42
N ARG A 62 11.88 3.10 -0.33
CA ARG A 62 13.03 3.38 0.55
C ARG A 62 13.34 2.24 1.51
N LEU A 63 12.34 1.50 1.97
CA LEU A 63 12.53 0.40 2.93
C LEU A 63 13.53 -0.67 2.44
N PRO A 64 13.42 -1.20 1.20
CA PRO A 64 14.41 -2.15 0.68
C PRO A 64 15.81 -1.54 0.53
N GLN A 65 15.89 -0.27 0.12
CA GLN A 65 17.17 0.42 -0.07
C GLN A 65 17.88 0.68 1.27
N ALA A 66 17.16 1.18 2.27
CA ALA A 66 17.66 1.42 3.62
C ALA A 66 18.13 0.13 4.29
N SER A 67 17.39 -0.97 4.10
CA SER A 67 17.75 -2.29 4.64
C SER A 67 19.02 -2.89 4.04
N ALA A 68 19.37 -2.48 2.82
CA ALA A 68 20.56 -2.90 2.10
C ALA A 68 21.77 -1.98 2.30
N ALA A 69 21.62 -0.85 3.01
CA ALA A 69 22.70 0.08 3.28
C ALA A 69 23.76 -0.53 4.21
N LYS A 70 25.00 0.01 4.16
CA LYS A 70 26.10 -0.40 5.05
C LYS A 70 25.72 -0.19 6.53
N ASP A 71 25.06 0.92 6.83
CA ASP A 71 24.48 1.22 8.14
C ASP A 71 22.96 1.21 8.03
N ALA A 72 22.39 0.00 7.97
CA ALA A 72 20.96 -0.20 7.80
C ALA A 72 20.15 0.38 8.96
N SER A 73 20.65 0.27 10.20
CA SER A 73 19.96 0.81 11.38
C SER A 73 19.79 2.33 11.29
N ARG A 74 20.85 3.04 10.90
CA ARG A 74 20.77 4.49 10.68
C ARG A 74 19.86 4.84 9.50
N ALA A 75 20.01 4.16 8.37
CA ALA A 75 19.21 4.43 7.18
C ALA A 75 17.70 4.19 7.41
N LEU A 76 17.35 3.16 8.21
CA LEU A 76 15.97 2.88 8.60
C LEU A 76 15.44 3.94 9.58
N ALA A 77 16.25 4.38 10.54
CA ALA A 77 15.87 5.46 11.45
C ALA A 77 15.63 6.80 10.72
N GLU A 78 16.43 7.12 9.69
CA GLU A 78 16.26 8.32 8.86
C GLU A 78 14.92 8.36 8.12
N ILE A 79 14.34 7.19 7.80
CA ILE A 79 13.01 7.08 7.18
C ILE A 79 11.89 6.84 8.21
N GLY A 80 12.19 6.99 9.51
CA GLY A 80 11.22 6.90 10.59
C GLY A 80 10.91 5.47 11.09
N ILE A 81 11.67 4.47 10.68
CA ILE A 81 11.61 3.12 11.24
C ILE A 81 12.49 3.13 12.49
N ASN A 82 11.89 3.58 13.60
CA ASN A 82 12.57 3.81 14.87
C ASN A 82 12.58 2.53 15.70
N GLY A 83 13.72 1.85 15.71
CA GLY A 83 13.97 0.67 16.53
C GLY A 83 15.27 0.01 16.10
N ALA A 84 16.01 -0.58 17.03
CA ALA A 84 17.08 -1.50 16.67
C ALA A 84 16.45 -2.60 15.80
N LYS A 85 16.84 -2.68 14.51
CA LYS A 85 16.46 -3.69 13.49
C LYS A 85 15.12 -4.43 13.73
N PRO A 86 14.11 -4.32 12.84
CA PRO A 86 12.83 -5.01 13.00
C PRO A 86 13.00 -6.47 13.41
N ALA A 87 12.46 -6.83 14.58
CA ALA A 87 12.70 -8.16 15.16
C ALA A 87 11.86 -9.26 14.47
N SER A 88 10.81 -8.86 13.76
CA SER A 88 9.89 -9.74 13.04
C SER A 88 9.22 -8.99 11.88
N VAL A 89 8.53 -9.72 10.99
CA VAL A 89 7.70 -9.10 9.94
C VAL A 89 6.57 -8.25 10.56
N SER A 90 5.94 -8.74 11.62
CA SER A 90 4.86 -7.99 12.28
C SER A 90 5.35 -6.67 12.86
N ASP A 91 6.56 -6.65 13.42
CA ASP A 91 7.21 -5.42 13.91
C ASP A 91 7.54 -4.47 12.76
N LEU A 92 8.06 -4.98 11.64
CA LEU A 92 8.26 -4.18 10.42
C LEU A 92 6.95 -3.57 9.91
N LEU A 93 5.87 -4.36 9.83
CA LEU A 93 4.56 -3.88 9.38
C LEU A 93 4.02 -2.81 10.34
N PHE A 94 4.16 -3.00 11.65
CA PHE A 94 3.78 -2.01 12.65
C PHE A 94 4.58 -0.71 12.54
N GLN A 95 5.88 -0.79 12.28
CA GLN A 95 6.73 0.39 12.11
C GLN A 95 6.42 1.13 10.80
N TYR A 96 6.13 0.42 9.71
CA TYR A 96 5.62 1.00 8.47
C TYR A 96 4.29 1.74 8.70
N ASP A 97 3.34 1.08 9.36
CA ASP A 97 2.03 1.62 9.69
C ASP A 97 2.13 2.90 10.52
N SER A 98 2.98 2.87 11.54
CA SER A 98 3.28 4.01 12.40
C SER A 98 3.95 5.16 11.64
N ALA A 99 4.77 4.87 10.62
CA ALA A 99 5.42 5.90 9.82
C ALA A 99 4.41 6.68 8.97
N VAL A 100 3.52 5.97 8.28
CA VAL A 100 2.45 6.55 7.48
C VAL A 100 1.47 7.35 8.36
N GLU A 101 1.10 6.81 9.53
CA GLU A 101 0.21 7.49 10.47
C GLU A 101 0.78 8.80 11.01
N ARG A 102 2.11 8.92 11.16
CA ARG A 102 2.73 10.20 11.58
C ARG A 102 2.54 11.29 10.53
N VAL A 103 2.62 10.96 9.25
CA VAL A 103 2.35 11.93 8.16
C VAL A 103 0.88 12.34 8.20
N GLN A 104 -0.02 11.37 8.30
CA GLN A 104 -1.45 11.62 8.45
C GLN A 104 -1.79 12.56 9.62
N ARG A 105 -1.15 12.37 10.79
CA ARG A 105 -1.32 13.25 11.95
C ARG A 105 -0.79 14.66 11.74
N ARG A 106 0.28 14.84 10.97
CA ARG A 106 0.90 16.16 10.72
C ARG A 106 0.08 17.05 9.81
N ILE A 107 -0.66 16.48 8.87
CA ILE A 107 -1.35 17.25 7.83
C ILE A 107 -2.63 17.94 8.39
N HIS A 108 -3.12 17.55 9.57
CA HIS A 108 -4.31 18.12 10.24
C HIS A 108 -5.60 18.14 9.38
N GLN A 109 -5.62 17.54 8.19
CA GLN A 109 -6.75 17.53 7.25
C GLN A 109 -7.75 16.38 7.48
N GLY A 110 -7.64 15.65 8.60
CA GLY A 110 -8.45 14.46 8.86
C GLY A 110 -7.98 13.23 8.06
N ASN A 111 -8.57 12.06 8.33
CA ASN A 111 -8.25 10.85 7.57
C ASN A 111 -8.88 10.94 6.18
N THR A 112 -8.06 10.92 5.13
CA THR A 112 -8.54 10.81 3.75
C THR A 112 -8.77 9.34 3.43
N ASP A 113 -9.87 9.02 2.76
CA ASP A 113 -10.18 7.62 2.41
C ASP A 113 -9.12 7.05 1.46
N LEU A 114 -8.58 7.89 0.57
CA LEU A 114 -7.50 7.48 -0.33
C LEU A 114 -6.21 7.20 0.43
N GLY A 115 -5.86 8.02 1.42
CA GLY A 115 -4.70 7.78 2.29
C GLY A 115 -4.83 6.49 3.11
N GLU A 116 -6.02 6.22 3.66
CA GLU A 116 -6.30 4.98 4.38
C GLU A 116 -6.23 3.75 3.46
N ILE A 117 -6.78 3.84 2.25
CA ILE A 117 -6.67 2.77 1.25
C ILE A 117 -5.21 2.53 0.86
N ALA A 118 -4.44 3.60 0.64
CA ALA A 118 -3.02 3.53 0.31
C ALA A 118 -2.21 2.84 1.42
N ARG A 119 -2.43 3.26 2.68
CA ARG A 119 -1.79 2.68 3.86
C ARG A 119 -2.04 1.17 3.95
N ARG A 120 -3.29 0.74 3.78
CA ARG A 120 -3.66 -0.68 3.81
C ARG A 120 -3.12 -1.46 2.61
N ALA A 121 -3.14 -0.88 1.41
CA ALA A 121 -2.56 -1.50 0.22
C ALA A 121 -1.05 -1.70 0.37
N GLY A 122 -0.35 -0.73 0.97
CA GLY A 122 1.07 -0.82 1.29
C GLY A 122 1.39 -1.91 2.30
N LEU A 123 0.57 -2.04 3.36
CA LEU A 123 0.70 -3.13 4.33
C LEU A 123 0.52 -4.50 3.70
N SER A 124 -0.52 -4.68 2.88
CA SER A 124 -0.77 -5.94 2.15
C SER A 124 0.41 -6.28 1.24
N ALA A 125 0.87 -5.33 0.41
CA ALA A 125 1.97 -5.55 -0.52
C ALA A 125 3.29 -5.89 0.19
N LEU A 126 3.59 -5.21 1.29
CA LEU A 126 4.80 -5.48 2.08
C LEU A 126 4.71 -6.85 2.77
N ALA A 127 3.55 -7.23 3.30
CA ALA A 127 3.34 -8.55 3.90
C ALA A 127 3.52 -9.67 2.87
N GLU A 128 2.93 -9.55 1.69
CA GLU A 128 3.08 -10.51 0.58
C GLU A 128 4.54 -10.60 0.10
N GLY A 129 5.19 -9.44 -0.06
CA GLY A 129 6.60 -9.36 -0.44
C GLY A 129 7.54 -9.98 0.59
N MET A 130 7.18 -9.96 1.88
CA MET A 130 7.97 -10.60 2.93
C MET A 130 7.69 -12.08 3.11
N GLN A 131 6.43 -12.49 2.97
CA GLN A 131 6.03 -13.89 3.13
C GLN A 131 6.60 -14.78 2.01
N SER A 132 6.76 -14.24 0.80
CA SER A 132 7.39 -14.94 -0.32
C SER A 132 8.90 -15.16 -0.19
N ASN A 133 9.57 -14.46 0.75
CA ASN A 133 11.04 -14.42 0.86
C ASN A 133 11.58 -15.01 2.17
N LEU A 134 10.73 -15.37 3.12
CA LEU A 134 11.15 -15.93 4.39
C LEU A 134 11.27 -17.46 4.34
N PRO A 135 12.35 -18.05 4.89
CA PRO A 135 12.43 -19.50 5.05
C PRO A 135 11.33 -19.97 6.02
N SER A 136 10.39 -20.75 5.51
CA SER A 136 9.11 -21.09 6.17
C SER A 136 9.20 -22.09 7.35
N LEU A 137 10.40 -22.40 7.84
CA LEU A 137 10.62 -23.50 8.79
C LEU A 137 11.11 -23.07 10.19
N TRP A 138 11.57 -21.83 10.38
CA TRP A 138 12.06 -21.35 11.69
C TRP A 138 11.61 -19.92 11.97
N SER A 139 11.49 -19.54 13.24
CA SER A 139 11.24 -18.15 13.65
C SER A 139 12.34 -17.25 13.09
N PRO A 140 12.06 -16.40 12.09
CA PRO A 140 13.09 -15.59 11.44
C PRO A 140 13.71 -14.61 12.44
N GLY A 141 15.04 -14.49 12.44
CA GLY A 141 15.72 -13.48 13.23
C GLY A 141 15.64 -12.09 12.60
N ALA A 142 16.05 -11.06 13.34
CA ALA A 142 16.08 -9.68 12.85
C ALA A 142 16.96 -9.50 11.60
N ASP A 143 18.03 -10.28 11.47
CA ASP A 143 18.89 -10.25 10.28
C ASP A 143 18.25 -10.94 9.07
N ASP A 144 17.41 -11.97 9.26
CA ASP A 144 16.67 -12.62 8.18
C ASP A 144 15.57 -11.71 7.64
N VAL A 145 14.85 -11.02 8.53
CA VAL A 145 13.86 -10.00 8.16
C VAL A 145 14.53 -8.88 7.36
N ARG A 146 15.67 -8.39 7.83
CA ARG A 146 16.45 -7.37 7.12
C ARG A 146 16.95 -7.85 5.76
N ALA A 147 17.49 -9.07 5.67
CA ALA A 147 17.99 -9.63 4.42
C ALA A 147 16.84 -9.83 3.40
N SER A 148 15.68 -10.29 3.88
CA SER A 148 14.48 -10.44 3.07
C SER A 148 14.02 -9.09 2.54
N LEU A 149 13.94 -8.07 3.40
CA LEU A 149 13.57 -6.70 3.04
C LEU A 149 14.56 -6.08 2.05
N ALA A 150 15.86 -6.27 2.27
CA ALA A 150 16.91 -5.83 1.34
C ALA A 150 16.80 -6.53 -0.02
N SER A 151 16.33 -7.77 -0.07
CA SER A 151 16.16 -8.52 -1.32
C SER A 151 15.09 -7.92 -2.24
N LEU A 152 14.09 -7.24 -1.67
CA LEU A 152 13.02 -6.57 -2.43
C LEU A 152 13.52 -5.42 -3.30
N ARG A 153 14.78 -4.98 -3.15
CA ARG A 153 15.39 -3.96 -4.03
C ARG A 153 15.66 -4.47 -5.46
N GLY A 154 15.67 -5.79 -5.66
CA GLY A 154 15.89 -6.38 -6.98
C GLY A 154 14.76 -5.98 -7.94
N THR A 155 15.09 -5.74 -9.21
CA THR A 155 14.15 -5.23 -10.22
C THR A 155 12.87 -6.05 -10.31
N GLU A 156 12.97 -7.37 -10.37
CA GLU A 156 11.83 -8.28 -10.44
C GLU A 156 10.97 -8.27 -9.17
N LYS A 157 11.61 -8.34 -8.00
CA LYS A 157 10.91 -8.34 -6.70
C LYS A 157 10.25 -6.99 -6.41
N PHE A 158 10.91 -5.90 -6.79
CA PHE A 158 10.35 -4.56 -6.68
C PHE A 158 9.16 -4.38 -7.63
N ALA A 159 9.25 -4.88 -8.86
CA ALA A 159 8.13 -4.85 -9.80
C ALA A 159 6.92 -5.64 -9.25
N ALA A 160 7.15 -6.81 -8.69
CA ALA A 160 6.10 -7.60 -8.03
C ALA A 160 5.49 -6.87 -6.82
N LEU A 161 6.32 -6.22 -5.99
CA LEU A 161 5.86 -5.40 -4.86
C LEU A 161 4.98 -4.23 -5.33
N ALA A 162 5.43 -3.50 -6.36
CA ALA A 162 4.69 -2.37 -6.93
C ALA A 162 3.37 -2.83 -7.57
N GLN A 163 3.39 -3.96 -8.28
CA GLN A 163 2.19 -4.56 -8.86
C GLN A 163 1.19 -4.97 -7.77
N SER A 164 1.66 -5.63 -6.70
CA SER A 164 0.81 -6.00 -5.57
C SER A 164 0.21 -4.77 -4.89
N PHE A 165 1.00 -3.71 -4.67
CA PHE A 165 0.50 -2.45 -4.13
C PHE A 165 -0.61 -1.86 -5.00
N TYR A 166 -0.39 -1.78 -6.32
CA TYR A 166 -1.35 -1.21 -7.24
C TYR A 166 -2.63 -2.03 -7.34
N ALA A 167 -2.52 -3.36 -7.41
CA ALA A 167 -3.66 -4.27 -7.43
C ALA A 167 -4.52 -4.11 -6.16
N ASN A 168 -3.88 -4.18 -4.99
CA ASN A 168 -4.54 -4.00 -3.69
C ASN A 168 -5.18 -2.60 -3.57
N PHE A 169 -4.54 -1.56 -4.12
CA PHE A 169 -5.08 -0.21 -4.12
C PHE A 169 -6.35 -0.12 -4.98
N VAL A 170 -6.28 -0.51 -6.25
CA VAL A 170 -7.42 -0.44 -7.19
C VAL A 170 -8.59 -1.28 -6.70
N GLU A 171 -8.33 -2.51 -6.22
CA GLU A 171 -9.33 -3.40 -5.64
C GLU A 171 -10.08 -2.69 -4.50
N ARG A 172 -9.36 -2.11 -3.54
CA ARG A 172 -9.97 -1.43 -2.39
C ARG A 172 -10.76 -0.19 -2.79
N VAL A 173 -10.29 0.58 -3.77
CA VAL A 173 -11.04 1.73 -4.28
C VAL A 173 -12.34 1.24 -4.92
N ILE A 174 -12.32 0.21 -5.77
CA ILE A 174 -13.53 -0.35 -6.38
C ILE A 174 -14.50 -0.84 -5.29
N HIS A 175 -14.01 -1.61 -4.32
CA HIS A 175 -14.83 -2.11 -3.21
C HIS A 175 -15.46 -1.01 -2.38
N TYR A 176 -14.73 0.07 -2.10
CA TYR A 176 -15.26 1.22 -1.38
C TYR A 176 -16.52 1.77 -2.07
N TYR A 177 -16.47 1.94 -3.39
CA TYR A 177 -17.62 2.47 -4.13
C TYR A 177 -18.76 1.47 -4.32
N VAL A 178 -18.47 0.17 -4.46
CA VAL A 178 -19.51 -0.87 -4.48
C VAL A 178 -20.29 -0.90 -3.16
N CYS A 179 -19.61 -0.74 -2.02
CA CYS A 179 -20.24 -0.73 -0.70
C CYS A 179 -21.03 0.55 -0.41
N VAL A 180 -20.64 1.70 -0.99
CA VAL A 180 -21.32 3.00 -0.79
C VAL A 180 -22.57 3.15 -1.67
N VAL A 181 -22.67 2.42 -2.79
CA VAL A 181 -23.80 2.49 -3.74
C VAL A 181 -24.93 1.52 -3.39
N ARG A 182 -24.86 0.84 -2.24
CA ARG A 182 -25.91 -0.04 -1.72
C ARG A 182 -26.71 0.63 -0.62
#